data_AF-A0A1Q3K0I5-F1
#
_entry.id   AF-A0A1Q3K0I5-F1
#
_cell.length_a   1.000
_cell.length_b   1.000
_cell.length_c   1.000
_cell.angle_alpha   90.00
_cell.angle_beta   90.00
_cell.angle_gamma   90.00
#
_symmetry.space_group_name_H-M   'P 1'
#
loop_
_entity.id
_entity.type
_entity.pdbx_description
1 polymer ?
#
loop_
_entity_poly.entity_id
_entity_poly.type
_entity_poly.pdbx_seq_one_letter_code
_entity_poly.pdbx_strand_id
1 'polypeptide(L)'
;MQLGTLMDHLAFEEDAAAALEALGDIVLFSNVQTMGERFEETPGEYVANAARRFAALGSDEEWLGLMAAMERSDDPARAALDRMLRWALKVDAADTPSTPHPGCTCGGGACHDQLG
;
A
#
# COMPACT_ATOMS: atom_id res chain seq x y z
N MET A 1 8.19 24.83 5.52
CA MET A 1 7.00 23.98 5.74
C MET A 1 7.08 22.83 4.76
N GLN A 2 7.56 21.66 5.18
CA GLN A 2 8.00 20.58 4.28
C GLN A 2 6.88 19.66 3.76
N LEU A 3 5.74 19.57 4.46
CA LEU A 3 4.69 18.60 4.11
C LEU A 3 3.99 18.91 2.79
N GLY A 4 3.67 20.18 2.51
CA GLY A 4 3.02 20.56 1.25
C GLY A 4 3.90 20.26 0.03
N THR A 5 5.20 20.56 0.13
CA THR A 5 6.19 20.23 -0.91
C THR A 5 6.40 18.73 -1.05
N LEU A 6 6.40 17.99 0.06
CA LEU A 6 6.49 16.53 0.04
C LEU A 6 5.29 15.90 -0.67
N MET A 7 4.06 16.37 -0.37
CA MET A 7 2.85 15.89 -1.02
C MET A 7 2.82 16.21 -2.52
N ASP A 8 3.37 17.36 -2.92
CA ASP A 8 3.52 17.76 -4.32
C ASP A 8 4.48 16.81 -5.04
N HIS A 9 5.64 16.50 -4.45
CA HIS A 9 6.60 15.53 -5.01
C HIS A 9 6.02 14.12 -5.11
N LEU A 10 5.35 13.64 -4.05
CA LEU A 10 4.70 12.31 -4.10
C LEU A 10 3.58 12.24 -5.15
N ALA A 11 3.04 13.37 -5.61
CA ALA A 11 2.03 13.36 -6.66
C ALA A 11 2.60 13.04 -8.05
N PHE A 12 3.93 13.05 -8.23
CA PHE A 12 4.60 12.69 -9.49
C PHE A 12 5.13 11.25 -9.46
N GLU A 13 4.88 10.49 -10.53
CA GLU A 13 5.21 9.05 -10.62
C GLU A 13 6.72 8.76 -10.47
N GLU A 14 7.57 9.57 -11.11
CA GLU A 14 9.03 9.37 -11.09
C GLU A 14 9.61 9.57 -9.68
N ASP A 15 9.16 10.61 -8.98
CA ASP A 15 9.53 10.88 -7.59
C ASP A 15 8.95 9.80 -6.64
N ALA A 16 7.74 9.31 -6.92
CA ALA A 16 7.07 8.28 -6.14
C ALA A 16 7.75 6.91 -6.24
N ALA A 17 8.19 6.51 -7.44
CA ALA A 17 8.94 5.27 -7.65
C ALA A 17 10.30 5.32 -6.93
N ALA A 18 11.05 6.41 -7.09
CA ALA A 18 12.33 6.60 -6.41
C ALA A 18 12.18 6.59 -4.88
N ALA A 19 11.11 7.20 -4.36
CA ALA A 19 10.84 7.23 -2.93
C ALA A 19 10.47 5.84 -2.37
N LEU A 20 9.72 5.04 -3.15
CA LEU A 20 9.39 3.66 -2.80
C LEU A 20 10.64 2.76 -2.77
N GLU A 21 11.55 2.92 -3.73
CA GLU A 21 12.83 2.21 -3.74
C GLU A 21 13.72 2.62 -2.56
N ALA A 22 13.79 3.92 -2.26
CA ALA A 22 14.54 4.45 -1.13
C ALA A 22 14.02 3.95 0.23
N LEU A 23 12.74 3.57 0.30
CA LEU A 23 12.16 2.95 1.48
C LEU A 23 12.80 1.59 1.79
N GLY A 24 13.20 0.82 0.78
CA GLY A 24 13.88 -0.47 0.97
C GLY A 24 13.06 -1.52 1.73
N ASP A 25 11.74 -1.35 1.85
CA ASP A 25 10.83 -2.34 2.43
C ASP A 25 10.29 -3.24 1.32
N ILE A 26 10.95 -4.39 1.12
CA ILE A 26 10.63 -5.36 0.06
C ILE A 26 9.19 -5.88 0.21
N VAL A 27 8.71 -6.04 1.44
CA VAL A 27 7.35 -6.53 1.68
C VAL A 27 6.34 -5.45 1.27
N LEU A 28 6.59 -4.20 1.63
CA LEU A 28 5.75 -3.08 1.20
C LEU A 28 5.75 -2.94 -0.33
N PHE A 29 6.92 -3.04 -0.96
CA PHE A 29 7.06 -3.02 -2.42
C PHE A 29 6.23 -4.11 -3.10
N SER A 30 6.28 -5.35 -2.57
CA SER A 30 5.47 -6.46 -3.09
C SER A 30 3.97 -6.18 -2.97
N ASN A 31 3.52 -5.65 -1.82
CA ASN A 31 2.11 -5.32 -1.61
C ASN A 31 1.64 -4.19 -2.54
N VAL A 32 2.47 -3.17 -2.73
CA VAL A 32 2.23 -2.07 -3.67
C VAL A 32 2.13 -2.59 -5.10
N GLN A 33 3.03 -3.48 -5.53
CA GLN A 33 2.93 -4.11 -6.85
C GLN A 33 1.62 -4.87 -7.01
N THR A 34 1.30 -5.78 -6.09
CA THR A 34 0.08 -6.59 -6.18
C THR A 34 -1.19 -5.75 -6.19
N MET A 35 -1.21 -4.65 -5.41
CA MET A 35 -2.36 -3.76 -5.40
C MET A 35 -2.40 -2.87 -6.65
N GLY A 36 -1.26 -2.37 -7.13
CA GLY A 36 -1.15 -1.61 -8.38
C GLY A 36 -1.64 -2.43 -9.59
N GLU A 37 -1.23 -3.69 -9.71
CA GLU A 37 -1.71 -4.60 -10.75
C GLU A 37 -3.25 -4.73 -10.76
N ARG A 38 -3.88 -4.70 -9.58
CA ARG A 38 -5.34 -4.76 -9.43
C ARG A 38 -6.04 -3.50 -9.93
N PHE A 39 -5.39 -2.35 -9.84
CA PHE A 39 -5.89 -1.08 -10.33
C PHE A 39 -5.39 -0.74 -11.74
N GLU A 40 -4.62 -1.64 -12.38
CA GLU A 40 -3.97 -1.43 -13.67
C GLU A 40 -2.94 -0.28 -13.65
N GLU A 41 -2.28 -0.08 -12.50
CA GLU A 41 -1.32 0.99 -12.22
C GLU A 41 0.11 0.43 -12.07
N THR A 42 1.13 1.20 -12.48
CA THR A 42 2.51 0.91 -12.08
C THR A 42 2.71 1.13 -10.58
N PRO A 43 3.77 0.58 -9.96
CA PRO A 43 4.08 0.85 -8.56
C PRO A 43 4.23 2.34 -8.23
N GLY A 44 4.82 3.13 -9.15
CA GLY A 44 4.96 4.57 -9.00
C GLY A 44 3.61 5.29 -9.06
N GLU A 45 2.75 4.89 -10.00
CA GLU A 45 1.38 5.41 -10.12
C GLU A 45 0.55 5.10 -8.87
N TYR A 46 0.63 3.86 -8.36
CA TYR A 46 -0.06 3.47 -7.13
C TYR A 46 0.37 4.33 -5.94
N VAL A 47 1.67 4.58 -5.78
CA VAL A 47 2.20 5.43 -4.69
C VAL A 47 1.67 6.85 -4.82
N ALA A 48 1.70 7.43 -6.02
CA ALA A 48 1.19 8.77 -6.26
C ALA A 48 -0.31 8.88 -5.98
N ASN A 49 -1.08 7.87 -6.41
CA ASN A 49 -2.52 7.82 -6.18
C ASN A 49 -2.87 7.50 -4.72
N ALA A 50 -2.06 6.72 -4.01
CA ALA A 50 -2.18 6.50 -2.57
C ALA A 50 -2.02 7.81 -1.78
N ALA A 51 -1.01 8.63 -2.12
CA ALA A 51 -0.83 9.93 -1.50
C ALA A 51 -2.02 10.88 -1.76
N ARG A 52 -2.53 10.90 -3.00
CA ARG A 52 -3.74 11.68 -3.36
C ARG A 52 -4.99 11.19 -2.62
N ARG A 53 -5.18 9.87 -2.52
CA ARG A 53 -6.29 9.25 -1.78
C ARG A 53 -6.20 9.57 -0.29
N PHE A 54 -5.01 9.49 0.30
CA PHE A 54 -4.79 9.88 1.69
C PHE A 54 -5.15 11.35 1.91
N ALA A 55 -4.70 12.24 1.02
CA ALA A 55 -5.00 13.66 1.11
C ALA A 55 -6.51 13.95 1.05
N ALA A 56 -7.25 13.18 0.24
CA ALA A 56 -8.68 13.37 0.02
C ALA A 56 -9.58 12.68 1.07
N LEU A 57 -9.19 11.50 1.57
CA LEU A 57 -10.04 10.62 2.40
C LEU A 57 -9.49 10.40 3.81
N GLY A 58 -8.27 10.83 4.10
CA GLY A 58 -7.65 10.72 5.42
C GLY A 58 -8.48 11.43 6.48
N SER A 59 -8.88 10.69 7.52
CA SER A 59 -9.57 11.26 8.69
C SER A 59 -8.58 12.02 9.59
N ASP A 60 -9.08 12.87 10.50
CA ASP A 60 -8.23 13.62 11.44
C ASP A 60 -7.27 12.72 12.25
N GLU A 61 -7.71 11.52 12.62
CA GLU A 61 -6.87 10.54 13.32
C GLU A 61 -5.70 10.03 12.45
N GLU A 62 -5.95 9.80 11.16
CA GLU A 62 -4.91 9.37 10.23
C GLU A 62 -3.91 10.50 9.97
N TRP A 63 -4.39 11.74 9.86
CA TRP A 63 -3.54 12.93 9.76
C TRP A 63 -2.70 13.17 11.01
N LEU A 64 -3.27 13.02 12.20
CA LEU A 64 -2.53 13.09 13.46
C LEU A 64 -1.49 11.97 13.56
N GLY A 65 -1.85 10.75 13.13
CA GLY A 65 -0.96 9.60 13.08
C GLY A 65 0.23 9.83 12.14
N LEU A 66 -0.02 10.43 10.97
CA LEU A 66 1.02 10.86 10.03
C LEU A 66 1.98 11.86 10.67
N MET A 67 1.44 12.96 11.22
CA MET A 67 2.26 14.01 11.85
C MET A 67 3.11 13.45 12.99
N ALA A 68 2.54 12.58 13.81
CA ALA A 68 3.24 11.95 14.92
C ALA A 68 4.30 10.93 14.46
N ALA A 69 4.13 10.30 13.30
CA ALA A 69 5.16 9.43 12.72
C ALA A 69 6.33 10.26 12.18
N MET A 70 6.04 11.37 11.51
CA MET A 70 7.05 12.30 10.99
C MET A 70 7.88 12.93 12.10
N GLU A 71 7.27 13.36 13.20
CA GLU A 71 7.96 14.00 14.32
C GLU A 71 8.97 13.07 15.03
N ARG A 72 8.69 11.76 15.02
CA ARG A 72 9.53 10.75 15.70
C ARG A 72 10.60 10.14 14.80
N SER A 73 10.63 10.50 13.51
CA SER A 73 11.54 9.93 12.53
C SER A 73 12.66 10.90 12.21
N ASP A 74 13.89 10.40 12.13
CA ASP A 74 15.03 11.15 11.59
C ASP A 74 14.88 11.42 10.08
N ASP A 75 14.01 10.64 9.40
CA ASP A 75 13.62 10.86 8.01
C ASP A 75 12.08 11.02 7.93
N PRO A 76 11.58 12.27 8.02
CA PRO A 76 10.14 12.53 8.02
C PRO A 76 9.49 12.28 6.66
N ALA A 77 10.24 12.40 5.55
CA ALA A 77 9.72 12.12 4.21
C ALA A 77 9.46 10.62 4.04
N ARG A 78 10.41 9.79 4.46
CA ARG A 78 10.30 8.34 4.48
C ARG A 78 9.17 7.86 5.39
N ALA A 79 9.06 8.43 6.59
CA ALA A 79 7.99 8.08 7.54
C ALA A 79 6.60 8.45 7.01
N ALA A 80 6.49 9.59 6.32
CA ALA A 80 5.23 10.00 5.70
C ALA A 80 4.81 9.03 4.59
N LEU A 81 5.73 8.68 3.69
CA LEU A 81 5.48 7.72 2.61
C LEU A 81 5.04 6.36 3.16
N ASP A 82 5.78 5.79 4.10
CA ASP A 82 5.44 4.50 4.72
C ASP A 82 4.03 4.52 5.30
N ARG A 83 3.69 5.58 6.05
CA ARG A 83 2.39 5.69 6.72
C ARG A 83 1.25 5.81 5.72
N MET A 84 1.42 6.60 4.65
CA MET A 84 0.42 6.77 3.59
C MET A 84 0.19 5.47 2.82
N LEU A 85 1.26 4.75 2.46
CA LEU A 85 1.15 3.49 1.74
C LEU A 85 0.46 2.40 2.57
N ARG A 86 0.83 2.27 3.85
CA ARG A 86 0.17 1.32 4.76
C ARG A 86 -1.31 1.64 4.95
N TRP A 87 -1.66 2.91 5.01
CA TRP A 87 -3.06 3.34 5.06
C TRP A 87 -3.80 2.99 3.77
N ALA A 88 -3.23 3.32 2.60
CA ALA A 88 -3.87 3.09 1.30
C ALA A 88 -4.11 1.60 1.06
N LEU A 89 -3.10 0.76 1.33
CA LEU A 89 -3.22 -0.70 1.23
C LEU A 89 -4.34 -1.24 2.12
N LYS A 90 -4.51 -0.70 3.34
CA LYS A 90 -5.58 -1.10 4.26
C LYS A 90 -6.96 -0.70 3.73
N VAL A 91 -7.09 0.52 3.20
CA VAL A 91 -8.35 1.02 2.63
C VAL A 91 -8.73 0.24 1.37
N ASP A 92 -7.79 0.04 0.44
CA ASP A 92 -8.04 -0.67 -0.81
C ASP A 92 -8.32 -2.15 -0.60
N ALA A 93 -7.68 -2.76 0.40
CA ALA A 93 -7.99 -4.14 0.79
C ALA A 93 -9.41 -4.26 1.35
N ALA A 94 -9.91 -3.24 2.07
CA ALA A 94 -11.26 -3.22 2.61
C ALA A 94 -12.33 -2.94 1.53
N ASP A 95 -12.00 -2.21 0.48
CA ASP A 95 -12.89 -1.91 -0.66
C ASP A 95 -13.03 -3.11 -1.63
N THR A 96 -12.42 -4.25 -1.30
CA THR A 96 -12.59 -5.49 -2.05
C THR A 96 -13.99 -6.07 -1.77
N PRO A 97 -14.88 -6.21 -2.79
CA PRO A 97 -15.95 -7.18 -2.67
C PRO A 97 -15.25 -8.53 -2.47
N SER A 98 -15.50 -9.19 -1.35
CA SER A 98 -15.00 -10.52 -1.09
C SER A 98 -15.51 -11.45 -2.19
N THR A 99 -14.76 -11.61 -3.28
CA THR A 99 -14.93 -12.73 -4.18
C THR A 99 -14.23 -13.90 -3.50
N PRO A 100 -14.96 -14.91 -2.99
CA PRO A 100 -14.34 -16.11 -2.50
C PRO A 100 -13.58 -16.73 -3.68
N HIS A 101 -12.25 -16.79 -3.58
CA HIS A 101 -11.41 -17.47 -4.55
C HIS A 101 -11.77 -18.97 -4.49
N PRO A 102 -12.24 -19.61 -5.58
CA PRO A 102 -12.61 -21.04 -5.58
C PRO A 102 -11.38 -21.96 -5.64
N GLY A 103 -10.29 -21.60 -4.97
CA GLY A 103 -8.95 -22.15 -5.24
C GLY A 103 -8.09 -22.51 -4.03
N CYS A 104 -8.57 -22.37 -2.79
CA CYS A 104 -7.90 -23.02 -1.65
C CYS A 104 -8.33 -24.49 -1.54
N THR A 105 -7.86 -25.30 -2.50
CA THR A 105 -7.78 -26.75 -2.33
C THR A 105 -6.60 -27.03 -1.42
N CYS A 106 -6.87 -27.23 -0.14
CA CYS A 106 -5.92 -27.82 0.80
C CYS A 106 -5.68 -29.27 0.35
N GLY A 107 -4.61 -29.47 -0.41
CA GLY A 107 -4.13 -30.80 -0.78
C GLY A 107 -3.71 -31.58 0.46
N GLY A 108 -4.33 -32.74 0.63
CA GLY A 108 -4.02 -33.66 1.73
C GLY A 108 -4.66 -35.03 1.55
N GLY A 109 -4.22 -35.77 0.53
CA GLY A 109 -4.32 -37.24 0.52
C GLY A 109 -5.29 -37.84 -0.48
N ALA A 110 -4.75 -38.22 -1.64
CA ALA A 110 -5.33 -39.27 -2.47
C ALA A 110 -5.09 -40.63 -1.81
N CYS A 111 -6.14 -41.40 -1.50
CA CYS A 111 -6.11 -42.87 -1.51
C CYS A 111 -7.47 -43.39 -2.00
N HIS A 112 -7.40 -44.03 -3.15
CA HIS A 112 -8.38 -44.91 -3.75
C HIS A 112 -8.73 -46.05 -2.77
N ASP A 113 -10.02 -46.32 -2.53
CA ASP A 113 -10.46 -47.70 -2.26
C ASP A 113 -11.87 -47.91 -2.81
N GLN A 114 -11.88 -48.77 -3.81
CA GLN A 114 -13.03 -49.37 -4.45
C GLN A 114 -13.21 -50.72 -3.75
N LEU A 115 -14.33 -50.96 -3.05
CA LEU A 115 -14.96 -52.27 -2.79
C LEU A 115 -16.16 -52.13 -1.83
N GLY A 116 -17.33 -52.61 -2.25
CA GLY A 116 -18.54 -52.73 -1.43
C GLY A 116 -19.82 -52.66 -2.25
#